data_AF-A0A958TB85-F1
#
_entry.id   AF-A0A958TB85-F1
#
_cell.length_a   1.000
_cell.length_b   1.000
_cell.length_c   1.000
_cell.angle_alpha   90.00
_cell.angle_beta   90.00
_cell.angle_gamma   90.00
#
_symmetry.space_group_name_H-M   'P 1'
#
loop_
_entity.id
_entity.type
_entity.pdbx_description
1 polymer ?
#
loop_
_entity_poly.entity_id
_entity_poly.type
_entity_poly.pdbx_seq_one_letter_code
_entity_poly.pdbx_strand_id
1 'polypeptide(L)'
;MTFIRNLTSRFSNKIISVEIDQDLLEELDTPDKVTTTRNITFNLYKLIYHIGTIQSRRFAPSNRLKFSDKSDLIETLYSNTNEFRVRINDVRTVNGSETLKSISEDFGIGISVVIAEKLFNIKRSTIQKIYGTGRRPDWKCQTTDNRILIFECKGSTSMQNSIQQEVNALDQKTKEPGDVQIASLTVLNENSISTNRFLDPPIEQSNISPTMENHILRAGHYASVFSFLGNSKLSRYYSQMRKRLEGKITPYEQELKNETFRDLRTNDPTVYFDNKEFAGSFYEIDNQKFLFVGVDKELLSYSGFIEFKDYENDSETLIRGNHYNLFKDGVLIIEIEQIQDFDEIVRIERIQNYQNKITVSDIDEMNEISFSKYFVHLLERNGFTNIREEIKIGDFQIDLTADYNNETYYFEFKIYKSKRLNRNAIDQVNFYSRQITNGKFVLVTNGKANSENLEKSGITIIGRNGLKKIANNYRNLIELINTTPNNV
;
A
#
# COMPACT_ATOMS: atom_id res chain seq x y z
N MET A 1 -2.00 2.81 21.64
CA MET A 1 -2.04 1.59 20.82
C MET A 1 -0.64 0.99 20.80
N THR A 2 -0.49 -0.31 21.05
CA THR A 2 0.82 -0.95 20.89
C THR A 2 1.13 -0.96 19.42
N PHE A 3 2.17 -0.24 19.01
CA PHE A 3 2.87 -0.45 17.76
C PHE A 3 2.84 -1.94 17.45
N ILE A 4 2.37 -2.29 16.26
CA ILE A 4 2.82 -3.44 15.48
C ILE A 4 3.86 -4.25 16.27
N ARG A 5 3.38 -5.12 17.19
CA ARG A 5 4.27 -5.89 18.05
C ARG A 5 4.88 -6.93 17.12
N ASN A 6 6.15 -6.71 16.78
CA ASN A 6 6.99 -7.50 15.88
C ASN A 6 6.26 -7.96 14.62
N LEU A 7 6.29 -7.13 13.56
CA LEU A 7 5.87 -7.46 12.20
C LEU A 7 6.28 -8.90 11.86
N THR A 8 7.56 -9.20 11.99
CA THR A 8 8.15 -10.52 11.75
C THR A 8 7.53 -11.67 12.54
N SER A 9 7.16 -11.48 13.81
CA SER A 9 6.50 -12.53 14.61
C SER A 9 5.10 -12.90 14.11
N ARG A 10 4.44 -12.01 13.36
CA ARG A 10 3.10 -12.23 12.79
C ARG A 10 3.15 -12.73 11.35
N PHE A 11 4.28 -12.58 10.66
CA PHE A 11 4.47 -13.01 9.28
C PHE A 11 4.74 -14.51 9.19
N SER A 12 3.70 -15.28 9.46
CA SER A 12 3.69 -16.72 9.27
C SER A 12 3.52 -17.09 7.80
N ASN A 13 3.96 -18.30 7.48
CA ASN A 13 3.59 -18.94 6.23
C ASN A 13 2.13 -19.39 6.30
N LYS A 14 1.38 -19.09 5.25
CA LYS A 14 0.00 -19.52 5.06
C LYS A 14 -0.12 -20.43 3.85
N ILE A 15 -1.12 -21.30 3.88
CA ILE A 15 -1.47 -22.22 2.81
C ILE A 15 -2.81 -21.79 2.23
N ILE A 16 -2.90 -21.74 0.90
CA ILE A 16 -4.14 -21.57 0.15
C ILE A 16 -4.33 -22.76 -0.79
N SER A 17 -5.58 -23.19 -0.97
CA SER A 17 -5.94 -24.23 -1.94
C SER A 17 -6.23 -23.58 -3.30
N VAL A 18 -5.59 -24.07 -4.35
CA VAL A 18 -5.67 -23.50 -5.71
C VAL A 18 -6.21 -24.54 -6.68
N GLU A 19 -7.28 -24.19 -7.38
CA GLU A 19 -7.80 -24.92 -8.52
C GLU A 19 -7.27 -24.28 -9.80
N ILE A 20 -6.79 -25.10 -10.73
CA ILE A 20 -6.19 -24.70 -11.99
C ILE A 20 -7.03 -25.33 -13.10
N ASP A 21 -7.51 -24.48 -14.01
CA ASP A 21 -8.20 -24.92 -15.21
C ASP A 21 -7.33 -25.89 -16.02
N GLN A 22 -7.96 -26.92 -16.58
CA GLN A 22 -7.27 -27.95 -17.35
C GLN A 22 -6.52 -27.36 -18.55
N ASP A 23 -7.11 -26.34 -19.19
CA ASP A 23 -6.51 -25.69 -20.35
C ASP A 23 -5.28 -24.84 -19.99
N LEU A 24 -5.10 -24.51 -18.71
CA LEU A 24 -3.95 -23.74 -18.23
C LEU A 24 -2.74 -24.62 -17.87
N LEU A 25 -2.93 -25.94 -17.72
CA LEU A 25 -1.88 -26.85 -17.26
C LEU A 25 -0.65 -26.83 -18.18
N GLU A 26 -0.86 -26.87 -19.49
CA GLU A 26 0.22 -26.86 -20.49
C GLU A 26 1.02 -25.54 -20.50
N GLU A 27 0.44 -24.45 -19.99
CA GLU A 27 1.08 -23.13 -19.94
C GLU A 27 1.95 -22.90 -18.69
N LEU A 28 1.83 -23.74 -17.66
CA LEU A 28 2.58 -23.56 -16.41
C LEU A 28 4.10 -23.74 -16.60
N ASP A 29 4.95 -23.04 -15.85
CA ASP A 29 6.41 -23.30 -15.86
C ASP A 29 6.83 -24.39 -14.86
N THR A 30 5.85 -25.08 -14.27
CA THR A 30 6.11 -26.18 -13.32
C THR A 30 6.19 -27.54 -14.03
N PRO A 31 6.99 -28.48 -13.52
CA PRO A 31 7.02 -29.85 -14.04
C PRO A 31 5.69 -30.59 -13.93
N ASP A 32 4.88 -30.27 -12.92
CA ASP A 32 3.53 -30.82 -12.78
C ASP A 32 2.59 -30.16 -13.80
N LYS A 33 2.09 -30.96 -14.74
CA LYS A 33 1.21 -30.60 -15.85
C LYS A 33 -0.13 -31.33 -15.82
N VAL A 34 -0.44 -32.02 -14.72
CA VAL A 34 -1.59 -32.93 -14.65
C VAL A 34 -2.51 -32.54 -13.50
N THR A 35 -1.94 -32.08 -12.38
CA THR A 35 -2.74 -31.80 -11.19
C THR A 35 -3.45 -30.45 -11.29
N THR A 36 -4.78 -30.49 -11.29
CA THR A 36 -5.69 -29.33 -11.31
C THR A 36 -5.95 -28.74 -9.92
N THR A 37 -5.48 -29.37 -8.84
CA THR A 37 -5.63 -28.83 -7.47
C THR A 37 -4.31 -28.87 -6.72
N ARG A 38 -3.86 -27.72 -6.22
CA ARG A 38 -2.56 -27.58 -5.54
C ARG A 38 -2.68 -26.75 -4.28
N ASN A 39 -1.95 -27.13 -3.24
CA ASN A 39 -1.78 -26.29 -2.05
C ASN A 39 -0.53 -25.42 -2.23
N ILE A 40 -0.69 -24.10 -2.16
CA ILE A 40 0.41 -23.15 -2.29
C ILE A 40 0.69 -22.50 -0.95
N THR A 41 1.95 -22.55 -0.53
CA THR A 41 2.44 -21.91 0.69
C THR A 41 3.07 -20.55 0.36
N PHE A 42 2.77 -19.53 1.15
CA PHE A 42 3.30 -18.18 0.99
C PHE A 42 3.49 -17.47 2.32
N ASN A 43 4.41 -16.50 2.35
CA ASN A 43 4.66 -15.68 3.53
C ASN A 43 3.78 -14.42 3.49
N LEU A 44 3.18 -14.07 4.63
CA LEU A 44 2.29 -12.91 4.72
C LEU A 44 2.97 -11.57 4.45
N TYR A 45 4.26 -11.41 4.77
CA TYR A 45 5.04 -10.19 4.47
C TYR A 45 5.08 -9.95 2.97
N LYS A 46 5.39 -11.03 2.24
CA LYS A 46 5.44 -11.02 0.77
C LYS A 46 4.08 -10.73 0.17
N LEU A 47 3.01 -11.30 0.74
CA LEU A 47 1.65 -10.97 0.33
C LEU A 47 1.38 -9.47 0.45
N ILE A 48 1.70 -8.83 1.58
CA ILE A 48 1.53 -7.38 1.75
C ILE A 48 2.38 -6.59 0.75
N TYR A 49 3.62 -7.03 0.51
CA TYR A 49 4.50 -6.44 -0.50
C TYR A 49 3.87 -6.47 -1.91
N HIS A 50 3.33 -7.61 -2.34
CA HIS A 50 2.68 -7.74 -3.65
C HIS A 50 1.38 -6.93 -3.76
N ILE A 51 0.53 -6.98 -2.72
CA ILE A 51 -0.69 -6.16 -2.65
C ILE A 51 -0.33 -4.70 -2.82
N GLY A 52 0.64 -4.22 -2.03
CA GLY A 52 1.12 -2.85 -2.08
C GLY A 52 1.65 -2.44 -3.45
N THR A 53 2.45 -3.29 -4.08
CA THR A 53 3.06 -3.04 -5.39
C THR A 53 2.00 -2.77 -6.46
N ILE A 54 0.86 -3.46 -6.43
CA ILE A 54 -0.21 -3.31 -7.43
C ILE A 54 -1.27 -2.29 -6.99
N GLN A 55 -1.61 -2.23 -5.71
CA GLN A 55 -2.74 -1.45 -5.19
C GLN A 55 -2.41 -0.01 -4.81
N SER A 56 -1.14 0.32 -4.55
CA SER A 56 -0.73 1.63 -4.02
C SER A 56 -0.91 2.85 -4.95
N ARG A 57 -1.49 2.68 -6.14
CA ARG A 57 -1.87 3.70 -7.15
C ARG A 57 -0.73 4.61 -7.64
N ARG A 58 -0.53 4.53 -8.97
CA ARG A 58 0.37 5.32 -9.85
C ARG A 58 1.86 5.28 -9.48
N PHE A 59 2.70 5.40 -10.50
CA PHE A 59 4.14 5.71 -10.40
C PHE A 59 4.44 7.07 -9.74
N ALA A 60 3.44 7.70 -9.12
CA ALA A 60 3.61 8.98 -8.47
C ALA A 60 4.43 8.77 -7.19
N PRO A 61 5.52 9.53 -6.99
CA PRO A 61 6.28 9.48 -5.76
C PRO A 61 5.37 9.77 -4.56
N SER A 62 5.36 8.87 -3.58
CA SER A 62 4.67 9.05 -2.32
C SER A 62 5.69 9.07 -1.19
N ASN A 63 5.44 9.93 -0.20
CA ASN A 63 6.19 9.95 1.05
C ASN A 63 5.50 9.14 2.15
N ARG A 64 4.31 8.60 1.86
CA ARG A 64 3.55 7.78 2.80
C ARG A 64 4.07 6.36 2.75
N LEU A 65 4.49 5.84 3.90
CA LEU A 65 4.84 4.44 4.06
C LEU A 65 3.55 3.60 4.11
N LYS A 66 3.00 3.29 2.93
CA LYS A 66 1.73 2.56 2.76
C LYS A 66 1.87 1.08 3.17
N PHE A 67 3.10 0.56 3.28
CA PHE A 67 3.37 -0.80 3.75
C PHE A 67 2.81 -1.06 5.15
N SER A 68 3.12 -0.18 6.10
CA SER A 68 2.61 -0.25 7.47
C SER A 68 1.09 -0.15 7.52
N ASP A 69 0.48 0.60 6.60
CA ASP A 69 -0.98 0.71 6.54
C ASP A 69 -1.61 -0.61 6.12
N LYS A 70 -1.06 -1.29 5.10
CA LYS A 70 -1.56 -2.58 4.60
C LYS A 70 -1.25 -3.76 5.53
N SER A 71 -0.40 -3.59 6.52
CA SER A 71 -0.14 -4.63 7.54
C SER A 71 -1.37 -4.92 8.40
N ASP A 72 -2.35 -4.01 8.43
CA ASP A 72 -3.67 -4.22 9.04
C ASP A 72 -4.40 -5.45 8.48
N LEU A 73 -4.19 -5.79 7.20
CA LEU A 73 -4.76 -6.97 6.57
C LEU A 73 -4.40 -8.25 7.33
N ILE A 74 -3.23 -8.31 7.96
CA ILE A 74 -2.81 -9.46 8.79
C ILE A 74 -3.74 -9.63 9.98
N GLU A 75 -4.23 -8.53 10.54
CA GLU A 75 -5.17 -8.53 11.66
C GLU A 75 -6.54 -9.06 11.23
N THR A 76 -6.83 -9.17 9.94
CA THR A 76 -8.08 -9.79 9.49
C THR A 76 -7.99 -11.31 9.44
N LEU A 77 -6.81 -11.90 9.66
CA LEU A 77 -6.57 -13.33 9.53
C LEU A 77 -6.63 -14.06 10.88
N TYR A 78 -6.89 -15.37 10.82
CA TYR A 78 -6.68 -16.25 11.98
C TYR A 78 -5.20 -16.55 12.19
N SER A 79 -4.69 -16.29 13.40
CA SER A 79 -3.29 -16.46 13.75
C SER A 79 -2.93 -17.88 14.24
N ASN A 80 -3.92 -18.66 14.69
CA ASN A 80 -3.73 -19.98 15.31
C ASN A 80 -3.63 -21.15 14.32
N THR A 81 -3.59 -20.87 13.01
CA THR A 81 -3.51 -21.89 11.95
C THR A 81 -2.57 -21.43 10.83
N ASN A 82 -1.99 -22.39 10.10
CA ASN A 82 -1.24 -22.11 8.89
C ASN A 82 -2.15 -22.04 7.65
N GLU A 83 -3.45 -22.28 7.78
CA GLU A 83 -4.38 -22.07 6.67
C GLU A 83 -4.68 -20.58 6.47
N PHE A 84 -4.78 -20.15 5.22
CA PHE A 84 -5.22 -18.80 4.88
C PHE A 84 -6.73 -18.66 5.11
N ARG A 85 -7.10 -18.16 6.29
CA ARG A 85 -8.49 -17.93 6.72
C ARG A 85 -8.70 -16.49 7.17
N VAL A 86 -9.83 -15.90 6.79
CA VAL A 86 -10.18 -14.50 7.08
C VAL A 86 -11.36 -14.46 8.07
N ARG A 87 -11.28 -13.58 9.07
CA ARG A 87 -12.32 -13.34 10.08
C ARG A 87 -13.48 -12.51 9.51
N ILE A 88 -14.21 -13.09 8.57
CA ILE A 88 -15.22 -12.39 7.75
C ILE A 88 -16.31 -11.76 8.62
N ASN A 89 -16.85 -12.50 9.59
CA ASN A 89 -17.90 -11.99 10.48
C ASN A 89 -17.42 -10.84 11.37
N ASP A 90 -16.21 -10.95 11.93
CA ASP A 90 -15.61 -9.90 12.77
C ASP A 90 -15.44 -8.62 11.96
N VAL A 91 -14.79 -8.71 10.80
CA VAL A 91 -14.55 -7.56 9.91
C VAL A 91 -15.87 -6.94 9.47
N ARG A 92 -16.87 -7.74 9.08
CA ARG A 92 -18.18 -7.23 8.66
C ARG A 92 -18.89 -6.49 9.78
N THR A 93 -18.83 -7.02 11.00
CA THR A 93 -19.55 -6.47 12.16
C THR A 93 -18.87 -5.22 12.69
N VAL A 94 -17.54 -5.22 12.76
CA VAL A 94 -16.75 -4.13 13.33
C VAL A 94 -16.50 -3.03 12.31
N ASN A 95 -16.10 -3.37 11.08
CA ASN A 95 -15.63 -2.41 10.08
C ASN A 95 -16.59 -2.24 8.88
N GLY A 96 -17.64 -3.05 8.78
CA GLY A 96 -18.67 -2.95 7.74
C GLY A 96 -18.34 -3.66 6.42
N SER A 97 -19.38 -3.80 5.58
CA SER A 97 -19.32 -4.55 4.31
C SER A 97 -18.42 -3.93 3.25
N GLU A 98 -18.27 -2.61 3.22
CA GLU A 98 -17.37 -1.93 2.27
C GLU A 98 -15.90 -2.21 2.59
N THR A 99 -15.54 -2.24 3.87
CA THR A 99 -14.20 -2.62 4.32
C THR A 99 -13.90 -4.07 3.95
N LEU A 100 -14.83 -4.98 4.21
CA LEU A 100 -14.72 -6.38 3.82
C LEU A 100 -14.52 -6.56 2.30
N LYS A 101 -15.24 -5.78 1.49
CA LYS A 101 -15.07 -5.77 0.04
C LYS A 101 -13.67 -5.31 -0.35
N SER A 102 -13.18 -4.20 0.21
CA SER A 102 -11.82 -3.72 -0.05
C SER A 102 -10.76 -4.76 0.33
N ILE A 103 -10.91 -5.42 1.48
CA ILE A 103 -10.02 -6.50 1.94
C ILE A 103 -10.04 -7.67 0.95
N SER A 104 -11.21 -8.05 0.45
CA SER A 104 -11.30 -9.11 -0.56
C SER A 104 -10.61 -8.75 -1.88
N GLU A 105 -10.73 -7.50 -2.34
CA GLU A 105 -10.06 -7.00 -3.55
C GLU A 105 -8.53 -6.99 -3.36
N ASP A 106 -8.05 -6.53 -2.21
CA ASP A 106 -6.63 -6.53 -1.86
C ASP A 106 -6.07 -7.97 -1.85
N PHE A 107 -6.70 -8.89 -1.12
CA PHE A 107 -6.25 -10.28 -1.07
C PHE A 107 -6.35 -10.99 -2.41
N GLY A 108 -7.42 -10.76 -3.19
CA GLY A 108 -7.59 -11.37 -4.50
C GLY A 108 -6.43 -11.07 -5.45
N ILE A 109 -5.94 -9.82 -5.42
CA ILE A 109 -4.77 -9.39 -6.20
C ILE A 109 -3.48 -9.97 -5.63
N GLY A 110 -3.23 -9.84 -4.33
CA GLY A 110 -1.99 -10.36 -3.74
C GLY A 110 -1.80 -11.86 -3.91
N ILE A 111 -2.86 -12.63 -3.72
CA ILE A 111 -2.87 -14.09 -3.88
C ILE A 111 -2.60 -14.48 -5.33
N SER A 112 -3.17 -13.77 -6.30
CA SER A 112 -2.90 -14.06 -7.72
C SER A 112 -1.41 -13.98 -8.06
N VAL A 113 -0.69 -13.00 -7.52
CA VAL A 113 0.75 -12.84 -7.73
C VAL A 113 1.53 -13.98 -7.10
N VAL A 114 1.22 -14.30 -5.83
CA VAL A 114 1.86 -15.41 -5.10
C VAL A 114 1.72 -16.74 -5.84
N ILE A 115 0.54 -17.01 -6.38
CA ILE A 115 0.27 -18.21 -7.15
C ILE A 115 1.05 -18.16 -8.48
N ALA A 116 1.02 -17.02 -9.18
CA ALA A 116 1.72 -16.85 -10.44
C ALA A 116 3.24 -17.06 -10.30
N GLU A 117 3.86 -16.60 -9.21
CA GLU A 117 5.28 -16.86 -8.94
C GLU A 117 5.62 -18.34 -8.83
N LYS A 118 4.71 -19.13 -8.27
CA LYS A 118 4.89 -20.58 -8.11
C LYS A 118 4.58 -21.36 -9.38
N LEU A 119 3.68 -20.84 -10.21
CA LEU A 119 3.16 -21.56 -11.36
C LEU A 119 3.80 -21.16 -12.70
N PHE A 120 4.26 -19.92 -12.86
CA PHE A 120 4.75 -19.38 -14.14
C PHE A 120 6.15 -18.73 -14.04
N ASN A 121 6.92 -19.10 -13.02
CA ASN A 121 8.32 -18.66 -12.82
C ASN A 121 8.56 -17.19 -13.24
N ILE A 122 7.74 -16.28 -12.70
CA ILE A 122 7.69 -14.89 -13.15
C ILE A 122 8.91 -14.11 -12.68
N LYS A 123 9.33 -13.12 -13.46
CA LYS A 123 10.31 -12.11 -13.03
C LYS A 123 9.59 -11.14 -12.09
N ARG A 124 9.76 -11.29 -10.78
CA ARG A 124 9.14 -10.43 -9.76
C ARG A 124 9.40 -8.96 -10.03
N SER A 125 10.61 -8.63 -10.47
CA SER A 125 10.99 -7.26 -10.80
C SER A 125 10.18 -6.64 -11.96
N THR A 126 9.29 -7.38 -12.62
CA THR A 126 8.44 -6.90 -13.73
C THR A 126 6.95 -6.81 -13.40
N ILE A 127 6.54 -7.14 -12.16
CA ILE A 127 5.13 -7.09 -11.75
C ILE A 127 4.66 -5.64 -11.74
N GLN A 128 3.65 -5.34 -12.56
CA GLN A 128 3.15 -3.99 -12.74
C GLN A 128 1.62 -3.95 -12.84
N LYS A 129 0.99 -2.98 -12.18
CA LYS A 129 -0.41 -2.63 -12.44
C LYS A 129 -0.61 -2.19 -13.90
N ILE A 130 -1.73 -2.56 -14.52
CA ILE A 130 -2.14 -2.01 -15.81
C ILE A 130 -2.90 -0.70 -15.57
N TYR A 131 -2.54 0.36 -16.30
CA TYR A 131 -3.07 1.72 -16.13
C TYR A 131 -3.99 2.13 -17.29
N GLY A 132 -4.92 3.05 -17.03
CA GLY A 132 -5.87 3.55 -18.03
C GLY A 132 -7.13 4.16 -17.41
N THR A 133 -8.15 4.43 -18.23
CA THR A 133 -9.48 4.92 -17.79
C THR A 133 -10.63 3.95 -18.10
N GLY A 134 -10.42 2.93 -18.94
CA GLY A 134 -11.41 1.89 -19.25
C GLY A 134 -11.36 0.66 -18.35
N ARG A 135 -12.28 -0.29 -18.60
CA ARG A 135 -12.20 -1.67 -18.07
C ARG A 135 -10.93 -2.32 -18.57
N ARG A 136 -10.13 -2.88 -17.67
CA ARG A 136 -8.80 -3.42 -17.98
C ARG A 136 -8.40 -4.46 -16.95
N PRO A 137 -7.50 -5.39 -17.28
CA PRO A 137 -6.97 -6.32 -16.30
C PRO A 137 -6.24 -5.57 -15.17
N ASP A 138 -6.05 -6.22 -14.03
CA ASP A 138 -5.47 -5.59 -12.85
C ASP A 138 -3.96 -5.37 -12.98
N TRP A 139 -3.24 -6.39 -13.44
CA TRP A 139 -1.78 -6.37 -13.49
C TRP A 139 -1.22 -7.27 -14.60
N LYS A 140 0.06 -7.03 -14.93
CA LYS A 140 0.85 -7.82 -15.86
C LYS A 140 2.27 -8.03 -15.37
N CYS A 141 2.94 -9.03 -15.89
CA CYS A 141 4.37 -9.29 -15.66
C CYS A 141 4.98 -10.05 -16.83
N GLN A 142 6.28 -10.30 -16.76
CA GLN A 142 6.99 -11.16 -17.69
C GLN A 142 7.54 -12.40 -16.97
N THR A 143 7.45 -13.55 -17.62
CA THR A 143 8.08 -14.80 -17.19
C THR A 143 9.59 -14.81 -17.46
N THR A 144 10.30 -15.79 -16.89
CA THR A 144 11.72 -16.00 -17.16
C THR A 144 12.03 -16.33 -18.63
N ASP A 145 11.12 -17.02 -19.33
CA ASP A 145 11.19 -17.30 -20.78
C ASP A 145 10.63 -16.17 -21.67
N ASN A 146 10.28 -15.03 -21.06
CA ASN A 146 9.87 -13.77 -21.69
C ASN A 146 8.42 -13.67 -22.19
N ARG A 147 7.54 -14.61 -21.83
CA ARG A 147 6.08 -14.50 -22.02
C ARG A 147 5.50 -13.39 -21.17
N ILE A 148 4.53 -12.66 -21.71
CA ILE A 148 3.76 -11.63 -21.01
C ILE A 148 2.51 -12.26 -20.43
N LEU A 149 2.40 -12.24 -19.10
CA LEU A 149 1.21 -12.69 -18.42
C LEU A 149 0.33 -11.50 -18.05
N ILE A 150 -0.97 -11.63 -18.29
CA ILE A 150 -2.00 -10.65 -17.94
C ILE A 150 -2.93 -11.28 -16.91
N PHE A 151 -3.26 -10.55 -15.86
CA PHE A 151 -4.11 -11.04 -14.79
C PHE A 151 -5.26 -10.07 -14.50
N GLU A 152 -6.48 -10.59 -14.54
CA GLU A 152 -7.66 -9.95 -13.97
C GLU A 152 -8.07 -10.71 -12.71
N CYS A 153 -8.22 -9.99 -11.59
CA CYS A 153 -8.36 -10.59 -10.28
C CYS A 153 -9.69 -10.22 -9.64
N LYS A 154 -10.32 -11.17 -8.95
CA LYS A 154 -11.48 -10.92 -8.11
C LYS A 154 -11.30 -11.55 -6.75
N GLY A 155 -11.80 -10.85 -5.74
CA GLY A 155 -12.01 -11.37 -4.41
C GLY A 155 -13.49 -11.41 -4.07
N SER A 156 -13.90 -12.49 -3.42
CA SER A 156 -15.25 -12.65 -2.88
C SER A 156 -15.20 -13.25 -1.48
N THR A 157 -16.23 -12.96 -0.68
CA THR A 157 -16.50 -13.65 0.58
C THR A 157 -17.73 -14.56 0.49
N SER A 158 -18.25 -14.78 -0.72
CA SER A 158 -19.36 -15.71 -0.98
C SER A 158 -19.22 -16.42 -2.32
N MET A 159 -19.56 -17.70 -2.34
CA MET A 159 -19.53 -18.53 -3.55
C MET A 159 -20.57 -18.12 -4.59
N GLN A 160 -21.68 -17.52 -4.15
CA GLN A 160 -22.71 -17.05 -5.08
C GLN A 160 -22.25 -15.79 -5.84
N ASN A 161 -21.62 -14.84 -5.14
CA ASN A 161 -21.10 -13.63 -5.79
C ASN A 161 -19.88 -13.94 -6.67
N SER A 162 -19.13 -15.01 -6.38
CA SER A 162 -17.96 -15.37 -7.19
C SER A 162 -18.32 -15.79 -8.60
N ILE A 163 -19.50 -16.40 -8.85
CA ILE A 163 -19.95 -16.79 -10.21
C ILE A 163 -20.10 -15.56 -11.11
N GLN A 164 -20.73 -14.49 -10.62
CA GLN A 164 -20.87 -13.28 -11.44
C GLN A 164 -19.54 -12.55 -11.63
N GLN A 165 -18.68 -12.57 -10.61
CA GLN A 165 -17.34 -12.01 -10.69
C GLN A 165 -16.45 -12.78 -11.67
N GLU A 166 -16.61 -14.09 -11.76
CA GLU A 166 -15.95 -14.98 -12.72
C GLU A 166 -16.22 -14.54 -14.16
N VAL A 167 -17.49 -14.45 -14.54
CA VAL A 167 -17.89 -13.99 -15.89
C VAL A 167 -17.29 -12.63 -16.21
N ASN A 168 -17.31 -11.70 -15.26
CA ASN A 168 -16.74 -10.37 -15.44
C ASN A 168 -15.21 -10.41 -15.62
N ALA A 169 -14.52 -11.27 -14.86
CA ALA A 169 -13.08 -11.42 -14.95
C ALA A 169 -12.64 -12.02 -16.29
N LEU A 170 -13.39 -13.01 -16.78
CA LEU A 170 -13.16 -13.67 -18.07
C LEU A 170 -13.34 -12.70 -19.25
N ASP A 171 -14.32 -11.80 -19.22
CA ASP A 171 -14.44 -10.75 -20.25
C ASP A 171 -13.31 -9.71 -20.13
N GLN A 172 -12.97 -9.30 -18.90
CA GLN A 172 -12.06 -8.17 -18.67
C GLN A 172 -10.59 -8.50 -18.89
N LYS A 173 -10.14 -9.75 -18.65
CA LYS A 173 -8.74 -10.17 -18.93
C LYS A 173 -8.33 -9.96 -20.39
N THR A 174 -9.27 -10.07 -21.32
CA THR A 174 -9.05 -9.96 -22.78
C THR A 174 -8.79 -8.54 -23.27
N LYS A 175 -8.92 -7.52 -22.40
CA LYS A 175 -8.80 -6.11 -22.80
C LYS A 175 -7.36 -5.60 -22.92
N GLU A 176 -6.36 -6.42 -22.58
CA GLU A 176 -4.94 -6.11 -22.73
C GLU A 176 -4.24 -7.32 -23.39
N PRO A 177 -3.45 -7.13 -24.46
CA PRO A 177 -2.77 -8.24 -25.13
C PRO A 177 -1.67 -8.86 -24.24
N GLY A 178 -1.51 -10.18 -24.35
CA GLY A 178 -0.43 -10.91 -23.70
C GLY A 178 -0.47 -12.39 -24.07
N ASP A 179 0.68 -13.05 -23.90
CA ASP A 179 0.87 -14.44 -24.33
C ASP A 179 -0.01 -15.41 -23.53
N VAL A 180 -0.24 -15.11 -22.25
CA VAL A 180 -1.20 -15.86 -21.40
C VAL A 180 -2.04 -14.87 -20.59
N GLN A 181 -3.36 -14.94 -20.72
CA GLN A 181 -4.31 -14.05 -20.03
C GLN A 181 -5.13 -14.84 -19.01
N ILE A 182 -5.03 -14.53 -17.72
CA ILE A 182 -5.61 -15.35 -16.64
C ILE A 182 -6.66 -14.57 -15.86
N ALA A 183 -7.82 -15.20 -15.62
CA ALA A 183 -8.75 -14.75 -14.59
C ALA A 183 -8.43 -15.48 -13.28
N SER A 184 -8.18 -14.73 -12.20
CA SER A 184 -7.92 -15.25 -10.86
C SER A 184 -9.06 -14.90 -9.92
N LEU A 185 -9.70 -15.91 -9.33
CA LEU A 185 -10.81 -15.73 -8.41
C LEU A 185 -10.47 -16.27 -7.03
N THR A 186 -10.38 -15.39 -6.05
CA THR A 186 -10.12 -15.76 -4.66
C THR A 186 -11.43 -15.73 -3.86
N VAL A 187 -11.79 -16.85 -3.25
CA VAL A 187 -12.92 -16.95 -2.32
C VAL A 187 -12.36 -17.05 -0.91
N LEU A 188 -12.58 -16.01 -0.11
CA LEU A 188 -12.17 -15.94 1.28
C LEU A 188 -13.12 -16.77 2.15
N ASN A 189 -12.55 -17.60 3.02
CA ASN A 189 -13.28 -18.46 3.93
C ASN A 189 -12.88 -18.20 5.39
N GLU A 190 -13.86 -18.35 6.29
CA GLU A 190 -13.67 -18.18 7.74
C GLU A 190 -13.44 -19.53 8.44
N ASN A 191 -14.26 -20.53 8.10
CA ASN A 191 -14.27 -21.84 8.77
C ASN A 191 -13.40 -22.90 8.10
N SER A 192 -12.88 -22.63 6.91
CA SER A 192 -12.03 -23.52 6.11
C SER A 192 -10.94 -22.71 5.41
N ILE A 193 -9.96 -23.40 4.83
CA ILE A 193 -8.96 -22.79 3.97
C ILE A 193 -9.65 -22.00 2.84
N SER A 194 -9.18 -20.77 2.60
CA SER A 194 -9.61 -19.98 1.45
C SER A 194 -9.16 -20.65 0.15
N THR A 195 -9.88 -20.41 -0.93
CA THR A 195 -9.61 -21.02 -2.23
C THR A 195 -9.30 -19.97 -3.28
N ASN A 196 -8.54 -20.37 -4.30
CA ASN A 196 -8.34 -19.58 -5.50
C ASN A 196 -8.55 -20.45 -6.74
N ARG A 197 -9.11 -19.88 -7.81
CA ARG A 197 -9.28 -20.54 -9.12
C ARG A 197 -8.57 -19.71 -10.19
N PHE A 198 -7.71 -20.34 -10.99
CA PHE A 198 -7.11 -19.75 -12.20
C PHE A 198 -7.83 -20.30 -13.42
N LEU A 199 -8.44 -19.44 -14.22
CA LEU A 199 -9.36 -19.80 -15.29
C LEU A 199 -8.91 -19.28 -16.65
N ASP A 200 -9.08 -20.14 -17.67
CA ASP A 200 -9.13 -19.87 -19.13
C ASP A 200 -8.03 -18.93 -19.67
N PRO A 201 -7.06 -19.38 -20.48
CA PRO A 201 -6.17 -18.47 -21.19
C PRO A 201 -6.60 -18.23 -22.65
N PRO A 202 -7.17 -17.06 -23.01
CA PRO A 202 -7.05 -16.60 -24.37
C PRO A 202 -5.57 -16.26 -24.66
N ILE A 203 -5.09 -16.70 -25.81
CA ILE A 203 -3.71 -16.50 -26.28
C ILE A 203 -3.73 -15.44 -27.37
N GLU A 204 -3.07 -14.32 -27.13
CA GLU A 204 -2.73 -13.34 -28.17
C GLU A 204 -1.23 -13.05 -28.12
N GLN A 205 -0.47 -13.50 -29.13
CA GLN A 205 0.96 -13.24 -29.19
C GLN A 205 1.25 -11.74 -29.21
N SER A 206 2.09 -11.29 -28.28
CA SER A 206 2.53 -9.90 -28.24
C SER A 206 3.62 -9.64 -29.28
N ASN A 207 3.47 -8.59 -30.10
CA ASN A 207 4.49 -8.16 -31.07
C ASN A 207 5.55 -7.21 -30.48
N ILE A 208 5.57 -7.02 -29.15
CA ILE A 208 6.51 -6.11 -28.50
C ILE A 208 7.86 -6.80 -28.29
N SER A 209 8.97 -6.10 -28.55
CA SER A 209 10.32 -6.60 -28.23
C SER A 209 10.38 -7.05 -26.76
N PRO A 210 10.59 -8.36 -26.47
CA PRO A 210 10.48 -8.87 -25.11
C PRO A 210 11.47 -8.21 -24.14
N THR A 211 12.63 -7.81 -24.65
CA THR A 211 13.68 -7.12 -23.88
C THR A 211 13.29 -5.69 -23.51
N MET A 212 12.68 -4.93 -24.43
CA MET A 212 12.26 -3.56 -24.12
C MET A 212 11.06 -3.54 -23.17
N GLU A 213 10.09 -4.44 -23.39
CA GLU A 213 8.94 -4.60 -22.49
C GLU A 213 9.40 -4.95 -21.08
N ASN A 214 10.38 -5.87 -20.94
CA ASN A 214 11.00 -6.19 -19.65
C ASN A 214 11.48 -4.94 -18.90
N HIS A 215 12.27 -4.10 -19.57
CA HIS A 215 12.86 -2.91 -18.93
C HIS A 215 11.79 -1.89 -18.54
N ILE A 216 10.76 -1.71 -19.38
CA ILE A 216 9.65 -0.78 -19.10
C ILE A 216 8.84 -1.27 -17.90
N LEU A 217 8.49 -2.57 -17.88
CA LEU A 217 7.80 -3.20 -16.76
C LEU A 217 8.61 -3.10 -15.49
N ARG A 218 9.93 -3.34 -15.56
CA ARG A 218 10.85 -3.25 -14.43
C ARG A 218 10.94 -1.86 -13.83
N ALA A 219 11.03 -0.85 -14.69
CA ALA A 219 11.05 0.53 -14.20
C ALA A 219 9.68 0.91 -13.59
N GLY A 220 8.58 0.38 -14.12
CA GLY A 220 7.24 0.55 -13.55
C GLY A 220 7.07 -0.14 -12.20
N HIS A 221 7.61 -1.35 -12.06
CA HIS A 221 7.62 -2.13 -10.84
C HIS A 221 8.30 -1.34 -9.71
N TYR A 222 9.58 -0.96 -9.87
CA TYR A 222 10.29 -0.24 -8.82
C TYR A 222 9.68 1.14 -8.51
N ALA A 223 9.19 1.86 -9.54
CA ALA A 223 8.49 3.12 -9.30
C ALA A 223 7.27 2.94 -8.38
N SER A 224 6.55 1.83 -8.53
CA SER A 224 5.38 1.48 -7.71
C SER A 224 5.78 0.96 -6.34
N VAL A 225 6.76 0.06 -6.25
CA VAL A 225 7.30 -0.45 -4.99
C VAL A 225 7.79 0.69 -4.10
N PHE A 226 8.63 1.58 -4.62
CA PHE A 226 9.16 2.67 -3.79
C PHE A 226 8.13 3.74 -3.49
N SER A 227 7.08 3.90 -4.30
CA SER A 227 5.93 4.72 -3.92
C SER A 227 5.18 4.09 -2.74
N PHE A 228 4.94 2.77 -2.80
CA PHE A 228 4.32 2.02 -1.72
C PHE A 228 5.13 2.05 -0.42
N LEU A 229 6.45 1.94 -0.51
CA LEU A 229 7.37 1.99 0.62
C LEU A 229 7.69 3.42 1.09
N GLY A 230 7.02 4.46 0.55
CA GLY A 230 7.23 5.85 0.98
C GLY A 230 8.60 6.45 0.60
N ASN A 231 9.36 5.79 -0.27
CA ASN A 231 10.64 6.29 -0.79
C ASN A 231 10.41 7.06 -2.09
N SER A 232 9.94 8.30 -1.95
CA SER A 232 9.63 9.18 -3.08
C SER A 232 10.82 9.47 -3.99
N LYS A 233 12.05 9.46 -3.47
CA LYS A 233 13.27 9.69 -4.25
C LYS A 233 13.53 8.54 -5.23
N LEU A 234 13.57 7.29 -4.74
CA LEU A 234 13.70 6.10 -5.59
C LEU A 234 12.50 5.96 -6.54
N SER A 235 11.28 6.16 -6.05
CA SER A 235 10.08 6.11 -6.90
C SER A 235 10.18 7.07 -8.09
N ARG A 236 10.59 8.32 -7.85
CA ARG A 236 10.81 9.32 -8.90
C ARG A 236 11.90 8.91 -9.88
N TYR A 237 13.02 8.40 -9.36
CA TYR A 237 14.13 7.93 -10.18
C TYR A 237 13.68 6.89 -11.21
N TYR A 238 12.95 5.86 -10.75
CA TYR A 238 12.46 4.80 -11.64
C TYR A 238 11.31 5.25 -12.54
N SER A 239 10.45 6.17 -12.10
CA SER A 239 9.46 6.82 -12.96
C SER A 239 10.10 7.57 -14.13
N GLN A 240 11.21 8.27 -13.88
CA GLN A 240 11.99 8.94 -14.92
C GLN A 240 12.74 7.93 -15.78
N MET A 241 13.32 6.86 -15.21
CA MET A 241 13.91 5.77 -15.97
C MET A 241 12.93 5.16 -16.95
N ARG A 242 11.69 4.90 -16.51
CA ARG A 242 10.60 4.41 -17.35
C ARG A 242 10.31 5.35 -18.51
N LYS A 243 10.16 6.65 -18.24
CA LYS A 243 9.96 7.67 -19.30
C LYS A 243 11.12 7.69 -20.30
N ARG A 244 12.36 7.50 -19.85
CA ARG A 244 13.54 7.41 -20.73
C ARG A 244 13.45 6.19 -21.64
N LEU A 245 13.13 5.01 -21.09
CA LEU A 245 12.98 3.77 -21.83
C LEU A 245 11.83 3.85 -22.85
N GLU A 246 10.74 4.55 -22.50
CA GLU A 246 9.62 4.83 -23.41
C GLU A 246 9.91 5.94 -24.45
N GLY A 247 11.07 6.61 -24.38
CA GLY A 247 11.41 7.73 -25.27
C GLY A 247 10.61 9.03 -25.01
N LYS A 248 10.02 9.18 -23.81
CA LYS A 248 9.12 10.29 -23.43
C LYS A 248 9.70 11.24 -22.38
N ILE A 249 10.95 11.03 -21.94
CA ILE A 249 11.57 11.87 -20.91
C ILE A 249 11.91 13.26 -21.47
N THR A 250 11.56 14.29 -20.72
CA THR A 250 11.95 15.67 -21.05
C THR A 250 13.40 15.97 -20.62
N PRO A 251 14.09 16.98 -21.21
CA PRO A 251 15.44 17.34 -20.79
C PRO A 251 15.56 17.69 -19.30
N TYR A 252 14.60 18.44 -18.76
CA TYR A 252 14.53 18.78 -17.34
C TYR A 252 14.39 17.54 -16.45
N GLU A 253 13.53 16.59 -16.81
CA GLU A 253 13.38 15.34 -16.06
C GLU A 253 14.64 14.46 -16.13
N GLN A 254 15.36 14.49 -17.24
CA GLN A 254 16.62 13.76 -17.40
C GLN A 254 17.73 14.35 -16.54
N GLU A 255 17.79 15.68 -16.41
CA GLU A 255 18.72 16.37 -15.50
C GLU A 255 18.40 16.00 -14.05
N LEU A 256 17.14 16.12 -13.63
CA LEU A 256 16.71 15.74 -12.28
C LEU A 256 16.98 14.25 -11.99
N LYS A 257 16.82 13.36 -12.98
CA LYS A 257 17.17 11.94 -12.87
C LYS A 257 18.67 11.76 -12.62
N ASN A 258 19.52 12.52 -13.32
CA ASN A 258 20.97 12.44 -13.20
C ASN A 258 21.44 12.96 -11.82
N GLU A 259 20.85 14.05 -11.33
CA GLU A 259 21.08 14.55 -9.98
C GLU A 259 20.69 13.50 -8.93
N THR A 260 19.47 12.97 -9.04
CA THR A 260 18.96 11.94 -8.13
C THR A 260 19.86 10.69 -8.13
N PHE A 261 20.36 10.27 -9.28
CA PHE A 261 21.33 9.17 -9.40
C PHE A 261 22.64 9.45 -8.66
N ARG A 262 23.22 10.65 -8.85
CA ARG A 262 24.47 11.03 -8.17
C ARG A 262 24.30 11.01 -6.66
N ASP A 263 23.18 11.54 -6.17
CA ASP A 263 22.89 11.53 -4.74
C ASP A 263 22.69 10.12 -4.21
N LEU A 264 21.85 9.30 -4.85
CA LEU A 264 21.61 7.91 -4.44
C LEU A 264 22.90 7.07 -4.41
N ARG A 265 23.82 7.33 -5.35
CA ARG A 265 25.05 6.54 -5.48
C ARG A 265 26.18 7.00 -4.55
N THR A 266 26.20 8.28 -4.17
CA THR A 266 27.35 8.92 -3.50
C THR A 266 27.02 9.49 -2.13
N ASN A 267 25.84 10.09 -1.99
CA ASN A 267 25.46 10.88 -0.82
C ASN A 267 24.51 10.15 0.12
N ASP A 268 23.64 9.29 -0.42
CA ASP A 268 22.66 8.56 0.37
C ASP A 268 23.32 7.41 1.16
N PRO A 269 22.79 7.08 2.35
CA PRO A 269 23.29 5.96 3.14
C PRO A 269 23.31 4.65 2.34
N THR A 270 24.40 3.91 2.48
CA THR A 270 24.56 2.56 1.89
C THR A 270 24.65 1.53 3.02
N VAL A 271 23.80 0.51 2.96
CA VAL A 271 23.86 -0.65 3.87
C VAL A 271 24.45 -1.84 3.13
N TYR A 272 25.35 -2.57 3.79
CA TYR A 272 25.90 -3.82 3.28
C TYR A 272 25.12 -5.01 3.85
N PHE A 273 24.63 -5.89 2.98
CA PHE A 273 23.93 -7.11 3.37
C PHE A 273 24.15 -8.20 2.31
N ASP A 274 24.39 -9.44 2.72
CA ASP A 274 24.57 -10.58 1.80
C ASP A 274 25.57 -10.31 0.65
N ASN A 275 26.73 -9.73 1.00
CA ASN A 275 27.80 -9.31 0.08
C ASN A 275 27.39 -8.31 -1.01
N LYS A 276 26.29 -7.56 -0.79
CA LYS A 276 25.79 -6.54 -1.72
C LYS A 276 25.64 -5.20 -1.02
N GLU A 277 25.68 -4.13 -1.82
CA GLU A 277 25.47 -2.75 -1.38
C GLU A 277 24.03 -2.32 -1.70
N PHE A 278 23.32 -1.81 -0.70
CA PHE A 278 21.97 -1.29 -0.85
C PHE A 278 21.95 0.22 -0.59
N ALA A 279 21.51 0.99 -1.58
CA ALA A 279 21.34 2.42 -1.46
C ALA A 279 19.89 2.76 -1.11
N GLY A 280 19.68 3.59 -0.09
CA GLY A 280 18.33 3.81 0.41
C GLY A 280 18.19 4.96 1.40
N SER A 281 17.10 4.92 2.15
CA SER A 281 16.77 5.95 3.14
C SER A 281 16.31 5.31 4.44
N PHE A 282 16.68 5.95 5.54
CA PHE A 282 16.18 5.65 6.88
C PHE A 282 14.97 6.52 7.18
N TYR A 283 13.98 5.93 7.83
CA TYR A 283 12.75 6.58 8.26
C TYR A 283 12.49 6.22 9.72
N GLU A 284 12.05 7.18 10.51
CA GLU A 284 11.41 6.87 11.78
C GLU A 284 9.94 6.55 11.50
N ILE A 285 9.45 5.44 12.04
CA ILE A 285 8.08 4.95 11.81
C ILE A 285 7.20 5.06 13.06
N ASP A 286 7.83 5.04 14.23
CA ASP A 286 7.25 5.32 15.54
C ASP A 286 8.40 5.66 16.50
N ASN A 287 8.09 6.07 17.72
CA ASN A 287 9.05 6.47 18.72
C ASN A 287 10.19 5.44 18.87
N GLN A 288 11.40 5.83 18.45
CA GLN A 288 12.62 5.01 18.45
C GLN A 288 12.55 3.72 17.61
N LYS A 289 11.61 3.63 16.66
CA LYS A 289 11.52 2.53 15.70
C LYS A 289 11.81 3.05 14.30
N PHE A 290 12.73 2.39 13.62
CA PHE A 290 13.24 2.85 12.35
C PHE A 290 13.04 1.81 11.25
N LEU A 291 13.01 2.28 10.01
CA LEU A 291 12.96 1.47 8.83
C LEU A 291 14.03 1.94 7.85
N PHE A 292 14.82 1.02 7.30
CA PHE A 292 15.59 1.27 6.09
C PHE A 292 14.83 0.71 4.89
N VAL A 293 14.72 1.50 3.83
CA VAL A 293 14.21 1.06 2.53
C VAL A 293 15.24 1.39 1.47
N GLY A 294 15.78 0.37 0.82
CA GLY A 294 16.79 0.51 -0.22
C GLY A 294 16.65 -0.48 -1.36
N VAL A 295 17.51 -0.29 -2.35
CA VAL A 295 17.61 -1.13 -3.55
C VAL A 295 19.07 -1.51 -3.77
N ASP A 296 19.31 -2.67 -4.39
CA ASP A 296 20.63 -3.03 -4.87
C ASP A 296 21.22 -1.87 -5.69
N LYS A 297 22.41 -1.41 -5.29
CA LYS A 297 23.09 -0.27 -5.91
C LYS A 297 23.42 -0.51 -7.38
N GLU A 298 23.50 -1.75 -7.85
CA GLU A 298 23.65 -2.08 -9.28
C GLU A 298 22.43 -1.63 -10.10
N LEU A 299 21.22 -1.78 -9.55
CA LEU A 299 19.94 -1.37 -10.15
C LEU A 299 19.81 0.16 -10.32
N LEU A 300 20.68 0.95 -9.71
CA LEU A 300 20.73 2.39 -9.94
C LEU A 300 21.41 2.74 -11.27
N SER A 301 22.40 1.97 -11.70
CA SER A 301 23.10 2.21 -12.96
C SER A 301 22.25 1.72 -14.14
N TYR A 302 22.38 2.34 -15.31
CA TYR A 302 21.63 1.90 -16.48
C TYR A 302 22.04 0.49 -16.96
N SER A 303 23.34 0.20 -16.93
CA SER A 303 23.88 -1.13 -17.29
C SER A 303 23.40 -2.19 -16.31
N GLY A 304 23.63 -1.99 -15.01
CA GLY A 304 23.18 -2.92 -13.97
C GLY A 304 21.66 -3.08 -13.97
N PHE A 305 20.90 -2.01 -14.20
CA PHE A 305 19.44 -2.09 -14.33
C PHE A 305 18.97 -2.98 -15.48
N ILE A 306 19.63 -2.92 -16.65
CA ILE A 306 19.29 -3.74 -17.81
C ILE A 306 19.69 -5.20 -17.59
N GLU A 307 20.90 -5.42 -17.09
CA GLU A 307 21.50 -6.74 -16.93
C GLU A 307 20.99 -7.48 -15.69
N PHE A 308 20.29 -6.79 -14.80
CA PHE A 308 19.78 -7.37 -13.56
C PHE A 308 18.92 -8.60 -13.82
N LYS A 309 19.23 -9.65 -13.07
CA LYS A 309 18.43 -10.85 -12.93
C LYS A 309 17.97 -10.90 -11.48
N ASP A 310 16.69 -11.15 -11.29
CA ASP A 310 16.12 -11.37 -9.97
C ASP A 310 16.93 -12.43 -9.23
N TYR A 311 17.16 -12.20 -7.94
CA TYR A 311 17.84 -13.18 -7.11
C TYR A 311 17.02 -14.46 -7.00
N GLU A 312 17.71 -15.56 -6.73
CA GLU A 312 17.08 -16.88 -6.68
C GLU A 312 16.01 -16.96 -5.59
N ASN A 313 16.28 -16.37 -4.42
CA ASN A 313 15.44 -16.50 -3.23
C ASN A 313 15.30 -15.17 -2.48
N ASP A 314 14.18 -15.02 -1.79
CA ASP A 314 14.06 -14.00 -0.74
C ASP A 314 14.88 -14.45 0.47
N SER A 315 15.40 -13.50 1.24
CA SER A 315 16.10 -13.75 2.50
C SER A 315 15.45 -12.96 3.62
N GLU A 316 15.13 -13.64 4.72
CA GLU A 316 14.66 -13.03 5.97
C GLU A 316 15.66 -13.42 7.06
N THR A 317 16.28 -12.45 7.74
CA THR A 317 17.32 -12.71 8.74
C THR A 317 17.29 -11.69 9.87
N LEU A 318 17.47 -12.15 11.12
CA LEU A 318 17.64 -11.31 12.29
C LEU A 318 19.14 -11.13 12.59
N ILE A 319 19.63 -9.90 12.51
CA ILE A 319 21.04 -9.56 12.81
C ILE A 319 21.03 -8.48 13.88
N ARG A 320 21.60 -8.79 15.05
CA ARG A 320 21.72 -7.84 16.18
C ARG A 320 20.40 -7.17 16.60
N GLY A 321 19.28 -7.88 16.48
CA GLY A 321 17.95 -7.35 16.80
C GLY A 321 17.25 -6.61 15.66
N ASN A 322 17.93 -6.35 14.55
CA ASN A 322 17.36 -5.74 13.34
C ASN A 322 16.91 -6.83 12.35
N HIS A 323 15.71 -6.71 11.79
CA HIS A 323 15.13 -7.69 10.87
C HIS A 323 15.34 -7.27 9.41
N TYR A 324 16.12 -8.06 8.67
CA TYR A 324 16.45 -7.83 7.27
C TYR A 324 15.52 -8.66 6.38
N ASN A 325 14.84 -8.00 5.45
CA ASN A 325 13.97 -8.60 4.45
C ASN A 325 14.48 -8.23 3.06
N LEU A 326 15.22 -9.14 2.42
CA LEU A 326 15.71 -9.02 1.06
C LEU A 326 14.77 -9.75 0.10
N PHE A 327 14.23 -9.01 -0.86
CA PHE A 327 13.36 -9.56 -1.89
C PHE A 327 14.14 -9.97 -3.14
N LYS A 328 13.61 -10.95 -3.88
CA LYS A 328 14.18 -11.42 -5.17
C LYS A 328 14.39 -10.31 -6.19
N ASP A 329 13.60 -9.24 -6.13
CA ASP A 329 13.74 -8.08 -7.00
C ASP A 329 14.87 -7.12 -6.56
N GLY A 330 15.69 -7.46 -5.56
CA GLY A 330 16.79 -6.60 -5.11
C GLY A 330 16.37 -5.45 -4.20
N VAL A 331 15.13 -5.44 -3.69
CA VAL A 331 14.69 -4.49 -2.67
C VAL A 331 15.05 -5.01 -1.28
N LEU A 332 15.64 -4.15 -0.45
CA LEU A 332 15.97 -4.44 0.94
C LEU A 332 15.14 -3.56 1.87
N ILE A 333 14.42 -4.19 2.80
CA ILE A 333 13.74 -3.53 3.90
C ILE A 333 14.35 -4.02 5.20
N ILE A 334 14.76 -3.09 6.08
CA ILE A 334 15.27 -3.43 7.41
C ILE A 334 14.38 -2.77 8.45
N GLU A 335 13.76 -3.57 9.31
CA GLU A 335 13.11 -3.09 10.52
C GLU A 335 14.17 -2.98 11.62
N ILE A 336 14.38 -1.76 12.11
CA ILE A 336 15.52 -1.40 12.93
C ILE A 336 15.04 -1.06 14.34
N GLU A 337 15.44 -1.91 15.28
CA GLU A 337 15.27 -1.71 16.73
C GLU A 337 16.54 -1.15 17.38
N GLN A 338 17.71 -1.51 16.84
CA GLN A 338 19.03 -1.06 17.31
C GLN A 338 19.64 -0.13 16.27
N ILE A 339 19.19 1.14 16.26
CA ILE A 339 19.62 2.13 15.26
C ILE A 339 21.12 2.47 15.36
N GLN A 340 21.73 2.26 16.52
CA GLN A 340 23.16 2.53 16.78
C GLN A 340 24.09 1.67 15.91
N ASP A 341 23.62 0.52 15.42
CA ASP A 341 24.36 -0.29 14.43
C ASP A 341 24.63 0.46 13.11
N PHE A 342 23.94 1.59 12.88
CA PHE A 342 24.03 2.38 11.65
C PHE A 342 24.64 3.78 11.85
N ASP A 343 25.20 4.09 13.03
CA ASP A 343 25.74 5.42 13.36
C ASP A 343 26.85 5.90 12.42
N GLU A 344 27.59 4.98 11.80
CA GLU A 344 28.65 5.30 10.86
C GLU A 344 28.12 5.79 9.50
N ILE A 345 26.88 5.43 9.15
CA ILE A 345 26.30 5.71 7.82
C ILE A 345 25.09 6.66 7.87
N VAL A 346 24.49 6.87 9.04
CA VAL A 346 23.38 7.81 9.21
C VAL A 346 23.50 8.60 10.51
N ARG A 347 23.19 9.89 10.44
CA ARG A 347 23.05 10.73 11.63
C ARG A 347 21.66 10.55 12.21
N ILE A 348 21.53 9.82 13.32
CA ILE A 348 20.24 9.46 13.93
C ILE A 348 19.35 10.69 14.13
N GLU A 349 19.91 11.79 14.62
CA GLU A 349 19.17 13.02 14.92
C GLU A 349 18.56 13.70 13.68
N ARG A 350 18.97 13.30 12.48
CA ARG A 350 18.45 13.80 11.21
C ARG A 350 17.42 12.88 10.58
N ILE A 351 17.21 11.67 11.12
CA ILE A 351 16.18 10.76 10.64
C ILE A 351 14.83 11.36 11.01
N GLN A 352 14.00 11.61 10.01
CA GLN A 352 12.68 12.20 10.20
C GLN A 352 11.61 11.12 10.21
N ASN A 353 10.61 11.28 11.07
CA ASN A 353 9.39 10.50 10.99
C ASN A 353 8.73 10.62 9.60
N TYR A 354 8.36 9.49 8.99
CA TYR A 354 7.80 9.46 7.63
C TYR A 354 6.52 10.30 7.50
N GLN A 355 5.73 10.41 8.57
CA GLN A 355 4.49 11.16 8.57
C GLN A 355 4.71 12.67 8.40
N ASN A 356 5.93 13.15 8.64
CA ASN A 356 6.31 14.55 8.45
C ASN A 356 6.36 14.98 6.98
N LYS A 357 6.36 14.01 6.05
CA LYS A 357 6.47 14.25 4.61
C LYS A 357 5.16 13.99 3.87
N ILE A 358 4.06 13.70 4.58
CA ILE A 358 2.74 13.42 4.00
C ILE A 358 2.21 14.65 3.24
N THR A 359 1.71 14.43 2.03
CA THR A 359 1.07 15.46 1.21
C THR A 359 -0.46 15.37 1.26
N VAL A 360 -1.16 16.42 0.83
CA VAL A 360 -2.64 16.36 0.70
C VAL A 360 -3.11 15.28 -0.29
N SER A 361 -2.28 14.95 -1.29
CA SER A 361 -2.56 13.85 -2.21
C SER A 361 -2.44 12.50 -1.52
N ASP A 362 -1.48 12.33 -0.61
CA ASP A 362 -1.37 11.11 0.20
C ASP A 362 -2.58 10.95 1.14
N ILE A 363 -3.05 12.06 1.74
CA ILE A 363 -4.27 12.09 2.57
C ILE A 363 -5.51 11.65 1.78
N ASP A 364 -5.66 12.10 0.53
CA ASP A 364 -6.77 11.70 -0.34
C ASP A 364 -6.83 10.18 -0.61
N GLU A 365 -5.72 9.47 -0.38
CA GLU A 365 -5.59 8.03 -0.58
C GLU A 365 -5.59 7.24 0.74
N MET A 366 -5.71 7.90 1.89
CA MET A 366 -5.80 7.22 3.18
C MET A 366 -7.16 6.55 3.37
N ASN A 367 -7.17 5.35 3.96
CA ASN A 367 -8.36 4.82 4.60
C ASN A 367 -8.54 5.48 5.98
N GLU A 368 -9.68 5.26 6.63
CA GLU A 368 -10.02 5.89 7.91
C GLU A 368 -8.97 5.57 8.99
N ILE A 369 -8.48 4.32 9.04
CA ILE A 369 -7.44 3.87 9.98
C ILE A 369 -6.12 4.65 9.79
N SER A 370 -5.62 4.72 8.56
CA SER A 370 -4.36 5.41 8.25
C SER A 370 -4.48 6.91 8.50
N PHE A 371 -5.66 7.47 8.21
CA PHE A 371 -5.94 8.88 8.46
C PHE A 371 -5.98 9.17 9.97
N SER A 372 -6.63 8.32 10.77
CA SER A 372 -6.63 8.42 12.24
C SER A 372 -5.21 8.45 12.78
N LYS A 373 -4.36 7.49 12.40
CA LYS A 373 -2.95 7.43 12.83
C LYS A 373 -2.16 8.68 12.48
N TYR A 374 -2.32 9.19 11.26
CA TYR A 374 -1.69 10.45 10.86
C TYR A 374 -2.19 11.62 11.73
N PHE A 375 -3.48 11.65 12.03
CA PHE A 375 -4.07 12.73 12.83
C PHE A 375 -3.65 12.65 14.31
N VAL A 376 -3.52 11.44 14.88
CA VAL A 376 -2.92 11.22 16.21
C VAL A 376 -1.52 11.84 16.27
N HIS A 377 -0.63 11.50 15.33
CA HIS A 377 0.72 12.09 15.27
C HIS A 377 0.70 13.61 15.11
N LEU A 378 -0.20 14.15 14.29
CA LEU A 378 -0.37 15.61 14.18
C LEU A 378 -0.74 16.24 15.53
N LEU A 379 -1.63 15.61 16.30
CA LEU A 379 -2.05 16.10 17.61
C LEU A 379 -0.89 16.04 18.61
N GLU A 380 -0.17 14.91 18.69
CA GLU A 380 1.00 14.75 19.56
C GLU A 380 2.07 15.80 19.24
N ARG A 381 2.37 16.02 17.95
CA ARG A 381 3.34 17.02 17.48
C ARG A 381 2.92 18.46 17.81
N ASN A 382 1.63 18.70 18.00
CA ASN A 382 1.07 19.99 18.40
C ASN A 382 0.82 20.10 19.91
N GLY A 383 1.30 19.13 20.71
CA GLY A 383 1.25 19.20 22.18
C GLY A 383 -0.09 18.79 22.80
N PHE A 384 -0.95 18.11 22.04
CA PHE A 384 -2.15 17.49 22.62
C PHE A 384 -1.78 16.33 23.53
N THR A 385 -2.64 16.08 24.51
CA THR A 385 -2.50 14.99 25.49
C THR A 385 -3.80 14.20 25.59
N ASN A 386 -3.80 13.08 26.33
CA ASN A 386 -4.99 12.24 26.56
C ASN A 386 -5.73 11.83 25.26
N ILE A 387 -4.98 11.55 24.19
CA ILE A 387 -5.55 11.15 22.91
C ILE A 387 -6.23 9.79 23.05
N ARG A 388 -7.49 9.70 22.64
CA ARG A 388 -8.32 8.49 22.70
C ARG A 388 -9.07 8.32 21.38
N GLU A 389 -9.07 7.12 20.85
CA GLU A 389 -9.77 6.76 19.61
C GLU A 389 -11.10 6.07 19.92
N GLU A 390 -12.08 6.19 19.01
CA GLU A 390 -13.36 5.48 18.99
C GLU A 390 -14.17 5.59 20.29
N ILE A 391 -14.46 6.82 20.73
CA ILE A 391 -15.21 7.04 21.97
C ILE A 391 -16.70 7.03 21.70
N LYS A 392 -17.40 6.14 22.40
CA LYS A 392 -18.86 6.12 22.45
C LYS A 392 -19.38 7.12 23.48
N ILE A 393 -20.21 8.06 23.04
CA ILE A 393 -20.89 9.06 23.88
C ILE A 393 -22.39 8.88 23.68
N GLY A 394 -23.06 8.24 24.64
CA GLY A 394 -24.47 7.87 24.49
C GLY A 394 -24.69 6.97 23.27
N ASP A 395 -25.49 7.44 22.31
CA ASP A 395 -25.87 6.69 21.10
C ASP A 395 -24.98 6.97 19.88
N PHE A 396 -23.94 7.80 20.00
CA PHE A 396 -23.02 8.09 18.89
C PHE A 396 -21.56 7.81 19.24
N GLN A 397 -20.75 7.69 18.20
CA GLN A 397 -19.32 7.39 18.27
C GLN A 397 -18.55 8.54 17.63
N ILE A 398 -17.52 9.02 18.32
CA ILE A 398 -16.57 10.01 17.84
C ILE A 398 -15.26 9.30 17.52
N ASP A 399 -14.68 9.64 16.37
CA ASP A 399 -13.46 8.98 15.88
C ASP A 399 -12.27 9.21 16.82
N LEU A 400 -12.09 10.43 17.33
CA LEU A 400 -10.96 10.75 18.20
C LEU A 400 -11.26 11.90 19.18
N THR A 401 -10.73 11.81 20.41
CA THR A 401 -10.70 12.95 21.35
C THR A 401 -9.30 13.23 21.83
N ALA A 402 -9.00 14.50 22.12
CA ALA A 402 -7.73 14.90 22.70
C ALA A 402 -7.86 16.17 23.55
N ASP A 403 -6.98 16.34 24.53
CA ASP A 403 -6.96 17.49 25.43
C ASP A 403 -5.83 18.46 25.03
N TYR A 404 -6.15 19.74 24.97
CA TYR A 404 -5.20 20.83 24.74
C TYR A 404 -5.63 22.08 25.51
N ASN A 405 -4.70 22.69 26.26
CA ASN A 405 -4.96 23.89 27.07
C ASN A 405 -6.21 23.79 27.98
N ASN A 406 -6.39 22.67 28.68
CA ASN A 406 -7.54 22.37 29.55
C ASN A 406 -8.91 22.30 28.83
N GLU A 407 -8.93 22.20 27.50
CA GLU A 407 -10.12 21.95 26.70
C GLU A 407 -10.05 20.58 26.04
N THR A 408 -11.17 19.85 26.02
CA THR A 408 -11.31 18.60 25.26
C THR A 408 -11.83 18.90 23.86
N TYR A 409 -11.15 18.36 22.86
CA TYR A 409 -11.51 18.43 21.45
C TYR A 409 -12.04 17.08 21.00
N TYR A 410 -13.15 17.11 20.25
CA TYR A 410 -13.81 15.95 19.67
C TYR A 410 -13.67 16.03 18.16
N PHE A 411 -12.90 15.11 17.58
CA PHE A 411 -12.61 15.06 16.16
C PHE A 411 -13.45 13.99 15.48
N GLU A 412 -14.18 14.42 14.46
CA GLU A 412 -14.95 13.54 13.57
C GLU A 412 -14.31 13.58 12.19
N PHE A 413 -14.02 12.41 11.64
CA PHE A 413 -13.35 12.23 10.35
C PHE A 413 -14.37 11.80 9.28
N LYS A 414 -14.41 12.56 8.19
CA LYS A 414 -15.24 12.24 7.03
C LYS A 414 -14.42 12.30 5.74
N ILE A 415 -13.80 11.19 5.37
CA ILE A 415 -12.92 11.07 4.19
C ILE A 415 -13.70 10.45 3.02
N TYR A 416 -13.87 11.21 1.93
CA TYR A 416 -14.65 10.80 0.77
C TYR A 416 -13.79 10.64 -0.48
N LYS A 417 -14.00 9.55 -1.22
CA LYS A 417 -13.40 9.35 -2.56
C LYS A 417 -13.91 10.39 -3.57
N SER A 418 -15.18 10.78 -3.49
CA SER A 418 -15.81 11.79 -4.36
C SER A 418 -15.44 13.24 -3.97
N LYS A 419 -14.79 13.43 -2.82
CA LYS A 419 -14.41 14.74 -2.25
C LYS A 419 -15.60 15.70 -2.08
N ARG A 420 -16.81 15.15 -1.87
CA ARG A 420 -18.04 15.91 -1.61
C ARG A 420 -18.75 15.33 -0.39
N LEU A 421 -19.12 16.22 0.54
CA LEU A 421 -20.02 15.90 1.65
C LEU A 421 -21.46 15.81 1.14
N ASN A 422 -22.17 14.74 1.50
CA ASN A 422 -23.61 14.64 1.25
C ASN A 422 -24.41 15.28 2.41
N ARG A 423 -25.70 15.56 2.19
CA ARG A 423 -26.56 16.19 3.20
C ARG A 423 -26.69 15.34 4.47
N ASN A 424 -26.85 14.02 4.32
CA ASN A 424 -26.98 13.12 5.47
C ASN A 424 -25.76 13.17 6.41
N ALA A 425 -24.55 13.27 5.86
CA ALA A 425 -23.34 13.41 6.66
C ALA A 425 -23.27 14.76 7.38
N ILE A 426 -23.75 15.83 6.73
CA ILE A 426 -23.86 17.16 7.36
C ILE A 426 -24.85 17.11 8.53
N ASP A 427 -26.01 16.49 8.33
CA ASP A 427 -27.04 16.36 9.36
C ASP A 427 -26.56 15.52 10.54
N GLN A 428 -25.83 14.43 10.27
CA GLN A 428 -25.21 13.58 11.30
C GLN A 428 -24.16 14.35 12.12
N VAL A 429 -23.28 15.10 11.46
CA VAL A 429 -22.26 15.91 12.13
C VAL A 429 -22.90 17.01 13.00
N ASN A 430 -23.95 17.65 12.50
CA ASN A 430 -24.74 18.62 13.29
C ASN A 430 -25.46 17.98 14.48
N PHE A 431 -25.91 16.74 14.35
CA PHE A 431 -26.49 16.00 15.47
C PHE A 431 -25.42 15.71 16.54
N TYR A 432 -24.24 15.23 16.15
CA TYR A 432 -23.15 14.93 17.08
C TYR A 432 -22.64 16.17 17.82
N SER A 433 -22.47 17.29 17.12
CA SER A 433 -21.99 18.52 17.75
C SER A 433 -22.93 19.03 18.84
N ARG A 434 -24.25 18.90 18.67
CA ARG A 434 -25.26 19.32 19.66
C ARG A 434 -25.27 18.47 20.94
N GLN A 435 -24.79 17.23 20.87
CA GLN A 435 -24.69 16.36 22.04
C GLN A 435 -23.46 16.66 22.89
N ILE A 436 -22.47 17.37 22.34
CA ILE A 436 -21.22 17.69 23.02
C ILE A 436 -21.38 19.04 23.72
N THR A 437 -21.52 18.98 25.05
CA THR A 437 -21.73 20.16 25.90
C THR A 437 -20.44 20.70 26.52
N ASN A 438 -19.41 19.86 26.65
CA ASN A 438 -18.14 20.17 27.32
C ASN A 438 -16.94 19.93 26.39
N GLY A 439 -16.75 20.81 25.40
CA GLY A 439 -15.57 20.79 24.54
C GLY A 439 -15.82 21.39 23.16
N LYS A 440 -14.83 21.25 22.27
CA LYS A 440 -14.90 21.76 20.90
C LYS A 440 -15.07 20.62 19.90
N PHE A 441 -16.07 20.73 19.04
CA PHE A 441 -16.29 19.77 17.96
C PHE A 441 -15.54 20.19 16.69
N VAL A 442 -14.76 19.29 16.13
CA VAL A 442 -13.95 19.51 14.92
C VAL A 442 -14.29 18.46 13.87
N LEU A 443 -14.84 18.91 12.74
CA LEU A 443 -15.02 18.07 11.56
C LEU A 443 -13.77 18.16 10.68
N VAL A 444 -13.15 17.02 10.40
CA VAL A 444 -12.01 16.91 9.48
C VAL A 444 -12.44 16.16 8.22
N THR A 445 -12.24 16.76 7.05
CA THR A 445 -12.68 16.18 5.77
C THR A 445 -11.77 16.55 4.61
N ASN A 446 -11.51 15.58 3.71
CA ASN A 446 -10.84 15.81 2.44
C ASN A 446 -11.77 16.41 1.36
N GLY A 447 -13.06 16.50 1.66
CA GLY A 447 -14.08 17.05 0.78
C GLY A 447 -14.13 18.58 0.79
N LYS A 448 -14.82 19.14 -0.20
CA LYS A 448 -15.26 20.54 -0.14
C LYS A 448 -16.50 20.63 0.76
N ALA A 449 -16.38 21.30 1.89
CA ALA A 449 -17.51 21.69 2.73
C ALA A 449 -18.01 23.06 2.28
N ASN A 450 -19.31 23.21 2.02
CA ASN A 450 -19.93 24.54 1.93
C ASN A 450 -20.11 25.05 3.36
N SER A 451 -19.27 25.99 3.77
CA SER A 451 -19.20 26.54 5.13
C SER A 451 -20.50 27.18 5.62
N GLU A 452 -21.31 27.74 4.71
CA GLU A 452 -22.52 28.52 5.03
C GLU A 452 -23.57 27.76 5.87
N ASN A 453 -23.63 26.43 5.80
CA ASN A 453 -24.59 25.61 6.56
C ASN A 453 -24.02 25.00 7.85
N LEU A 454 -22.70 24.96 8.02
CA LEU A 454 -22.02 24.30 9.14
C LEU A 454 -21.39 25.30 10.13
N GLU A 455 -21.05 26.52 9.70
CA GLU A 455 -20.48 27.53 10.59
C GLU A 455 -21.48 28.04 11.64
N LYS A 456 -22.79 27.94 11.36
CA LYS A 456 -23.86 28.34 12.30
C LYS A 456 -24.04 27.38 13.49
N SER A 457 -23.36 26.23 13.54
CA SER A 457 -23.56 25.19 14.57
C SER A 457 -22.42 25.03 15.58
N GLY A 458 -21.49 26.00 15.66
CA GLY A 458 -20.36 25.93 16.60
C GLY A 458 -19.32 24.85 16.26
N ILE A 459 -19.33 24.37 15.02
CA ILE A 459 -18.43 23.34 14.51
C ILE A 459 -17.22 23.98 13.84
N THR A 460 -16.03 23.52 14.21
CA THR A 460 -14.80 23.89 13.48
C THR A 460 -14.58 22.92 12.32
N ILE A 461 -14.31 23.44 11.11
CA ILE A 461 -14.17 22.59 9.91
C ILE A 461 -12.75 22.67 9.36
N ILE A 462 -12.05 21.54 9.40
CA ILE A 462 -10.81 21.34 8.67
C ILE A 462 -11.13 20.65 7.34
N GLY A 463 -11.51 21.45 6.36
CA GLY A 463 -11.75 20.98 4.99
C GLY A 463 -10.45 20.77 4.20
N ARG A 464 -10.57 20.45 2.90
CA ARG A 464 -9.44 20.20 1.99
C ARG A 464 -8.32 21.25 2.05
N ASN A 465 -8.68 22.54 2.08
CA ASN A 465 -7.68 23.62 2.13
C ASN A 465 -6.95 23.67 3.48
N GLY A 466 -7.66 23.38 4.58
CA GLY A 466 -7.06 23.23 5.91
C GLY A 466 -6.09 22.06 5.95
N LEU A 467 -6.48 20.89 5.43
CA LEU A 467 -5.58 19.73 5.32
C LEU A 467 -4.34 20.03 4.47
N LYS A 468 -4.47 20.80 3.38
CA LYS A 468 -3.32 21.24 2.57
C LYS A 468 -2.37 22.13 3.38
N LYS A 469 -2.89 23.05 4.21
CA LYS A 469 -2.07 23.87 5.10
C LYS A 469 -1.37 23.01 6.16
N ILE A 470 -2.07 22.05 6.77
CA ILE A 470 -1.51 21.14 7.78
C ILE A 470 -0.41 20.26 7.17
N ALA A 471 -0.63 19.69 5.99
CA ALA A 471 0.37 18.86 5.29
C ALA A 471 1.65 19.65 4.94
N ASN A 472 1.53 20.96 4.67
CA ASN A 472 2.70 21.82 4.43
C ASN A 472 3.43 22.17 5.73
N ASN A 473 2.70 22.39 6.82
CA ASN A 473 3.24 22.67 8.14
C ASN A 473 2.24 22.24 9.22
N TYR A 474 2.61 21.23 10.00
CA TYR A 474 1.75 20.63 11.03
C TYR A 474 1.26 21.63 12.07
N ARG A 475 2.02 22.71 12.32
CA ARG A 475 1.68 23.77 13.28
C ARG A 475 0.41 24.54 12.90
N ASN A 476 0.03 24.51 11.63
CA ASN A 476 -1.20 25.14 11.15
C ASN A 476 -2.46 24.47 11.73
N LEU A 477 -2.36 23.28 12.32
CA LEU A 477 -3.49 22.64 13.01
C LEU A 477 -4.03 23.55 14.12
N ILE A 478 -3.13 24.10 14.97
CA ILE A 478 -3.51 24.96 16.10
C ILE A 478 -4.19 26.25 15.63
N GLU A 479 -3.73 26.84 14.53
CA GLU A 479 -4.38 28.02 13.95
C GLU A 479 -5.81 27.69 13.50
N LEU A 480 -5.97 26.59 12.75
CA LEU A 480 -7.24 26.20 12.16
C LEU A 480 -8.31 25.80 13.18
N ILE A 481 -7.91 25.22 14.30
CA ILE A 481 -8.85 24.84 15.37
C ILE A 481 -9.21 26.00 16.31
N ASN A 482 -8.40 27.06 16.33
CA ASN A 482 -8.61 28.24 17.17
C ASN A 482 -9.24 29.42 16.44
N THR A 483 -9.30 29.40 15.10
CA THR A 483 -10.14 30.34 14.34
C THR A 483 -11.62 30.00 14.58
N THR A 484 -12.26 30.75 15.47
CA THR A 484 -13.71 30.78 15.68
C THR A 484 -14.45 31.10 14.37
N PRO A 485 -15.71 30.65 14.18
CA PRO A 485 -16.55 31.16 13.10
C PRO A 485 -16.70 32.66 13.35
N ASN A 486 -16.36 33.49 12.36
CA ASN A 486 -16.62 34.93 12.46
C ASN A 486 -18.14 35.11 12.64
N ASN A 487 -18.54 35.60 13.82
CA ASN A 487 -19.84 36.20 14.00
C ASN A 487 -19.92 37.44 13.10
N VAL A 488 -20.64 37.32 11.98
CA VAL A 488 -21.34 38.43 11.33
C VAL A 488 -22.77 38.00 11.07
#